data_AF-A0A3R7PSP5-F1
#
_entry.id   AF-A0A3R7PSP5-F1
#
_cell.length_a   1.000
_cell.length_b   1.000
_cell.length_c   1.000
_cell.angle_alpha   90.00
_cell.angle_beta   90.00
_cell.angle_gamma   90.00
#
_symmetry.space_group_name_H-M   'P 1'
#
loop_
_entity.id
_entity.type
_entity.pdbx_description
1 polymer ?
#
loop_
_entity_poly.entity_id
_entity_poly.type
_entity_poly.pdbx_seq_one_letter_code
_entity_poly.pdbx_strand_id
1 'polypeptide(L)'
;MVSALLQAGFRVDDVTMTDLVAGGARLEAFRGVVFPGGFSYADVLGSAVGWAAAIRGGEGLRAALEAWRNRATSFSLGVCNGCQLMALLGWLDPSEAKDEVTAAEVPAAPSVRLARNTSGRFESRWSRVLVEESKSVLLKGMGGAKMGVWVAHGEGQFTYRSKGVLPQLEKSGCVALRYLDDRDSVTEEYPMNPNGSQGCYCSCIM
;
A
#
# COMPACT_ATOMS: atom_id res chain seq x y z
N MET A 1 -11.88 8.22 -5.72
CA MET A 1 -11.21 7.15 -6.48
C MET A 1 -11.85 6.95 -7.86
N VAL A 2 -13.11 6.49 -7.92
CA VAL A 2 -13.83 6.20 -9.20
C VAL A 2 -13.70 7.33 -10.23
N SER A 3 -13.98 8.58 -9.84
CA SER A 3 -13.86 9.73 -10.75
C SER A 3 -12.48 9.89 -11.40
N ALA A 4 -11.38 9.66 -10.66
CA ALA A 4 -10.03 9.77 -11.21
C ALA A 4 -9.75 8.67 -12.27
N LEU A 5 -10.22 7.45 -12.03
CA LEU A 5 -10.10 6.34 -12.98
C LEU A 5 -10.96 6.56 -14.23
N LEU A 6 -12.20 7.05 -14.06
CA LEU A 6 -13.07 7.39 -15.19
C LEU A 6 -12.44 8.49 -16.07
N GLN A 7 -11.85 9.53 -15.45
CA GLN A 7 -11.13 10.58 -16.19
C GLN A 7 -9.90 10.06 -16.93
N ALA A 8 -9.24 9.02 -16.40
CA ALA A 8 -8.14 8.32 -17.08
C ALA A 8 -8.62 7.33 -18.16
N GLY A 9 -9.92 7.23 -18.43
CA GLY A 9 -10.49 6.40 -19.49
C GLY A 9 -10.76 4.94 -19.10
N PHE A 10 -10.71 4.60 -17.81
CA PHE A 10 -11.07 3.25 -17.35
C PHE A 10 -12.59 3.06 -17.33
N ARG A 11 -13.05 1.85 -17.68
CA ARG A 11 -14.33 1.35 -17.16
C ARG A 11 -14.11 0.89 -15.72
N VAL A 12 -14.92 1.39 -14.80
CA VAL A 12 -14.78 1.12 -13.36
C VAL A 12 -16.04 0.43 -12.87
N ASP A 13 -15.87 -0.75 -12.28
CA ASP A 13 -16.94 -1.48 -11.62
C ASP A 13 -16.75 -1.34 -10.10
N ASP A 14 -17.84 -1.05 -9.37
CA ASP A 14 -17.83 -1.04 -7.90
C ASP A 14 -17.99 -2.48 -7.41
N VAL A 15 -17.02 -2.97 -6.64
CA VAL A 15 -16.92 -4.36 -6.22
C VAL A 15 -16.69 -4.40 -4.72
N THR A 16 -17.68 -4.89 -3.98
CA THR A 16 -17.59 -5.05 -2.53
C THR A 16 -16.98 -6.39 -2.16
N MET A 17 -16.52 -6.51 -0.91
CA MET A 17 -16.11 -7.81 -0.36
C MET A 17 -17.24 -8.85 -0.40
N THR A 18 -18.50 -8.42 -0.23
CA THR A 18 -19.67 -9.29 -0.33
C THR A 18 -19.81 -9.86 -1.74
N ASP A 19 -19.61 -9.04 -2.78
CA ASP A 19 -19.69 -9.49 -4.17
C ASP A 19 -18.62 -10.52 -4.48
N LEU A 20 -17.40 -10.32 -3.98
CA LEU A 20 -16.29 -11.26 -4.15
C LEU A 20 -16.54 -12.59 -3.42
N VAL A 21 -17.02 -12.53 -2.17
CA VAL A 21 -17.30 -13.73 -1.36
C VAL A 21 -18.50 -14.51 -1.91
N ALA A 22 -19.53 -13.81 -2.39
CA ALA A 22 -20.73 -14.43 -2.98
C ALA A 22 -20.51 -14.88 -4.44
N GLY A 23 -19.36 -14.58 -5.06
CA GLY A 23 -19.08 -14.88 -6.46
C GLY A 23 -19.83 -13.98 -7.46
N GLY A 24 -20.42 -12.88 -7.00
CA GLY A 24 -21.05 -11.85 -7.83
C GLY A 24 -20.04 -11.06 -8.68
N ALA A 25 -18.77 -11.05 -8.29
CA ALA A 25 -17.66 -10.51 -9.06
C ALA A 25 -16.50 -11.50 -9.15
N ARG A 26 -15.83 -11.53 -10.31
CA ARG A 26 -14.71 -12.43 -10.62
C ARG A 26 -13.47 -11.63 -10.97
N LEU A 27 -12.39 -11.79 -10.21
CA LEU A 27 -11.15 -11.01 -10.35
C LEU A 27 -10.52 -11.17 -11.74
N GLU A 28 -10.75 -12.29 -12.41
CA GLU A 28 -10.25 -12.59 -13.76
C GLU A 28 -10.71 -11.56 -14.80
N ALA A 29 -11.89 -10.96 -14.59
CA ALA A 29 -12.46 -9.95 -15.47
C ALA A 29 -11.72 -8.59 -15.39
N PHE A 30 -10.88 -8.39 -14.38
CA PHE A 30 -10.24 -7.11 -14.11
C PHE A 30 -8.76 -7.11 -14.49
N ARG A 31 -8.35 -6.04 -15.18
CA ARG A 31 -6.93 -5.72 -15.44
C ARG A 31 -6.27 -5.08 -14.21
N GLY A 32 -7.02 -4.26 -13.50
CA GLY A 32 -6.53 -3.50 -12.36
C GLY A 32 -7.49 -3.59 -11.18
N VAL A 33 -6.95 -3.68 -9.97
CA VAL A 33 -7.71 -3.58 -8.72
C VAL A 33 -7.16 -2.43 -7.91
N VAL A 34 -8.04 -1.51 -7.52
CA VAL A 34 -7.68 -0.37 -6.67
C VAL A 34 -8.35 -0.56 -5.32
N PHE A 35 -7.55 -0.71 -4.27
CA PHE A 35 -8.02 -0.76 -2.88
C PHE A 35 -8.17 0.67 -2.37
N PRO A 36 -9.41 1.17 -2.16
CA PRO A 36 -9.64 2.54 -1.74
C PRO A 36 -9.18 2.81 -0.31
N GLY A 37 -9.09 4.10 0.02
CA GLY A 37 -8.94 4.56 1.41
C GLY A 37 -10.25 4.50 2.19
N GLY A 38 -10.18 4.78 3.48
CA GLY A 38 -11.32 4.74 4.39
C GLY A 38 -10.90 4.23 5.77
N PHE A 39 -11.88 3.71 6.51
CA PHE A 39 -11.71 3.10 7.83
C PHE A 39 -12.44 1.75 7.81
N SER A 40 -11.93 0.77 7.06
CA SER A 40 -12.61 -0.54 6.97
C SER A 40 -12.71 -1.16 8.36
N TYR A 41 -13.91 -1.64 8.71
CA TYR A 41 -14.24 -2.08 10.08
C TYR A 41 -13.94 -1.01 11.16
N ALA A 42 -14.04 0.27 10.80
CA ALA A 42 -13.69 1.42 11.64
C ALA A 42 -12.28 1.37 12.23
N ASP A 43 -11.36 0.65 11.56
CA ASP A 43 -10.00 0.37 12.02
C ASP A 43 -9.93 -0.23 13.45
N VAL A 44 -11.01 -0.88 13.89
CA VAL A 44 -11.05 -1.62 15.15
C VAL A 44 -10.09 -2.80 15.04
N LEU A 45 -9.25 -2.99 16.07
CA LEU A 45 -8.11 -3.93 16.08
C LEU A 45 -6.93 -3.53 15.18
N GLY A 46 -6.95 -2.33 14.60
CA GLY A 46 -5.92 -1.78 13.73
C GLY A 46 -6.40 -1.59 12.30
N SER A 47 -5.79 -0.65 11.58
CA SER A 47 -6.28 -0.26 10.26
C SER A 47 -6.21 -1.39 9.25
N ALA A 48 -7.31 -1.60 8.53
CA ALA A 48 -7.49 -2.67 7.53
C ALA A 48 -7.32 -4.11 8.06
N VAL A 49 -7.20 -4.34 9.38
CA VAL A 49 -7.00 -5.68 9.96
C VAL A 49 -8.21 -6.58 9.69
N GLY A 50 -9.42 -6.08 9.92
CA GLY A 50 -10.66 -6.82 9.61
C GLY A 50 -10.78 -7.13 8.12
N TRP A 51 -10.38 -6.20 7.25
CA TRP A 51 -10.41 -6.39 5.80
C TRP A 51 -9.41 -7.45 5.34
N ALA A 52 -8.18 -7.41 5.85
CA ALA A 52 -7.18 -8.44 5.60
C ALA A 52 -7.63 -9.81 6.13
N ALA A 53 -8.26 -9.86 7.31
CA ALA A 53 -8.79 -11.09 7.89
C ALA A 53 -9.90 -11.70 7.04
N ALA A 54 -10.82 -10.88 6.49
CA ALA A 54 -11.87 -11.35 5.60
C ALA A 54 -11.30 -12.00 4.32
N ILE A 55 -10.24 -11.42 3.73
CA ILE A 55 -9.56 -12.01 2.56
C ILE A 55 -8.85 -13.31 2.94
N ARG A 56 -8.10 -13.32 4.04
CA ARG A 56 -7.30 -14.48 4.46
C ARG A 56 -8.16 -15.66 4.90
N GLY A 57 -9.30 -15.40 5.53
CA GLY A 57 -10.23 -16.43 6.01
C GLY A 57 -11.05 -17.08 4.91
N GLY A 58 -11.21 -16.44 3.74
CA GLY A 58 -11.88 -17.02 2.59
C GLY A 58 -10.89 -17.74 1.66
N GLU A 59 -10.71 -19.05 1.81
CA GLU A 59 -9.72 -19.81 1.03
C GLU A 59 -9.83 -19.60 -0.48
N GLY A 60 -11.05 -19.61 -1.03
CA GLY A 60 -11.29 -19.35 -2.45
C GLY A 60 -10.97 -17.92 -2.88
N LEU A 61 -11.28 -16.92 -2.05
CA LEU A 61 -11.01 -15.52 -2.35
C LEU A 61 -9.50 -15.23 -2.28
N ARG A 62 -8.81 -15.75 -1.27
CA ARG A 62 -7.35 -15.62 -1.16
C ARG A 62 -6.65 -16.20 -2.40
N ALA A 63 -7.01 -17.42 -2.79
CA ALA A 63 -6.44 -18.08 -3.96
C ALA A 63 -6.74 -17.31 -5.26
N ALA A 64 -7.98 -16.83 -5.45
CA ALA A 64 -8.34 -16.03 -6.61
C ALA A 64 -7.56 -14.71 -6.68
N LEU A 65 -7.35 -14.04 -5.55
CA LEU A 65 -6.61 -12.79 -5.47
C LEU A 65 -5.11 -12.99 -5.74
N GLU A 66 -4.51 -14.06 -5.21
CA GLU A 66 -3.13 -14.45 -5.49
C GLU A 66 -2.93 -14.83 -6.96
N ALA A 67 -3.85 -15.62 -7.53
CA ALA A 67 -3.83 -15.99 -8.94
C ALA A 67 -3.96 -14.77 -9.84
N TRP A 68 -4.85 -13.83 -9.50
CA TRP A 68 -5.00 -12.56 -10.21
C TRP A 68 -3.72 -11.73 -10.14
N ARG A 69 -3.15 -11.54 -8.95
CA ARG A 69 -1.93 -10.74 -8.72
C ARG A 69 -0.73 -11.25 -9.53
N ASN A 70 -0.60 -12.57 -9.68
CA ASN A 70 0.52 -13.19 -10.38
C ASN A 70 0.40 -13.13 -11.92
N ARG A 71 -0.67 -12.54 -12.47
CA ARG A 71 -0.77 -12.31 -13.91
C ARG A 71 0.27 -11.26 -14.30
N ALA A 72 1.07 -11.55 -15.32
CA ALA A 72 2.05 -10.60 -15.89
C ALA A 72 1.43 -9.27 -16.38
N THR A 73 0.11 -9.23 -16.39
CA THR A 73 -0.67 -8.22 -17.04
C THR A 73 -1.48 -7.44 -15.98
N SER A 74 -1.71 -7.95 -14.77
CA SER A 74 -2.45 -7.22 -13.74
C SER A 74 -1.67 -6.03 -13.15
N PHE A 75 -2.38 -5.01 -12.66
CA PHE A 75 -1.80 -3.96 -11.81
C PHE A 75 -2.67 -3.71 -10.58
N SER A 76 -2.09 -3.20 -9.50
CA SER A 76 -2.85 -2.83 -8.30
C SER A 76 -2.43 -1.47 -7.76
N LEU A 77 -3.34 -0.82 -7.02
CA LEU A 77 -3.09 0.42 -6.30
C LEU A 77 -3.78 0.37 -4.94
N GLY A 78 -3.04 0.57 -3.86
CA GLY A 78 -3.60 0.73 -2.52
C GLY A 78 -3.42 2.16 -2.03
N VAL A 79 -4.51 2.84 -1.66
CA VAL A 79 -4.45 4.21 -1.14
C VAL A 79 -4.93 4.23 0.31
N CYS A 80 -4.14 4.81 1.22
CA CYS A 80 -4.46 4.89 2.65
C CYS A 80 -4.80 3.51 3.24
N ASN A 81 -6.08 3.23 3.53
CA ASN A 81 -6.55 1.94 4.02
C ASN A 81 -6.29 0.76 3.07
N GLY A 82 -6.32 1.00 1.76
CA GLY A 82 -5.89 0.02 0.77
C GLY A 82 -4.39 -0.27 0.79
N CYS A 83 -3.55 0.73 1.13
CA CYS A 83 -2.11 0.52 1.30
C CYS A 83 -1.83 -0.32 2.56
N GLN A 84 -2.53 -0.01 3.66
CA GLN A 84 -2.49 -0.79 4.90
C GLN A 84 -2.91 -2.24 4.65
N LEU A 85 -3.98 -2.46 3.87
CA LEU A 85 -4.40 -3.79 3.43
C LEU A 85 -3.29 -4.52 2.66
N MET A 86 -2.71 -3.89 1.64
CA MET A 86 -1.63 -4.49 0.84
C MET A 86 -0.41 -4.85 1.70
N ALA A 87 -0.04 -3.99 2.66
CA ALA A 87 1.00 -4.27 3.63
C ALA A 87 0.65 -5.51 4.47
N LEU A 88 -0.57 -5.57 5.00
CA LEU A 88 -1.07 -6.72 5.75
C LEU A 88 -1.13 -7.99 4.90
N LEU A 89 -1.39 -7.91 3.60
CA LEU A 89 -1.34 -9.08 2.70
C LEU A 89 0.09 -9.50 2.32
N GLY A 90 1.13 -8.78 2.78
CA GLY A 90 2.53 -9.05 2.44
C GLY A 90 2.89 -8.63 1.02
N TRP A 91 2.12 -7.72 0.41
CA TRP A 91 2.33 -7.31 -0.98
C TRP A 91 3.42 -6.27 -1.14
N LEU A 92 3.84 -5.64 -0.05
CA LEU A 92 4.92 -4.65 0.00
C LEU A 92 6.26 -5.25 0.46
N ASP A 93 6.30 -6.54 0.77
CA ASP A 93 7.50 -7.21 1.27
C ASP A 93 8.51 -7.41 0.12
N PRO A 94 9.78 -7.02 0.27
CA PRO A 94 10.76 -7.21 -0.80
C PRO A 94 10.90 -8.70 -1.12
N SER A 95 11.08 -9.04 -2.40
CA SER A 95 11.11 -10.44 -2.88
C SER A 95 12.15 -11.33 -2.19
N GLU A 96 13.24 -10.72 -1.71
CA GLU A 96 14.34 -11.39 -0.99
C GLU A 96 14.09 -11.52 0.53
N ALA A 97 13.05 -10.89 1.07
CA ALA A 97 12.63 -11.04 2.47
C ALA A 97 11.55 -12.11 2.66
N LYS A 98 11.28 -12.92 1.62
CA LYS A 98 10.69 -14.24 1.83
C LYS A 98 11.75 -15.08 2.52
N ASP A 99 11.79 -15.01 3.85
CA ASP A 99 12.44 -16.03 4.67
C ASP A 99 12.13 -17.40 4.04
N GLU A 100 13.12 -18.28 3.94
CA GLU A 100 12.96 -19.64 3.43
C GLU A 100 11.76 -20.28 4.13
N VAL A 101 10.61 -20.29 3.46
CA VAL A 101 9.40 -20.96 3.95
C VAL A 101 9.67 -22.44 3.77
N THR A 102 10.35 -23.04 4.76
CA THR A 102 10.22 -24.48 4.97
C THR A 102 8.74 -24.73 5.26
N ALA A 103 8.15 -25.69 4.55
CA ALA A 103 6.71 -25.83 4.36
C ALA A 103 5.88 -26.18 5.63
N ALA A 104 6.39 -25.92 6.83
CA ALA A 104 5.80 -26.32 8.11
C ALA A 104 5.58 -25.17 9.12
N GLU A 105 5.97 -23.93 8.83
CA GLU A 105 5.81 -22.82 9.77
C GLU A 105 4.77 -21.80 9.29
N VAL A 106 3.99 -21.29 10.25
CA VAL A 106 2.97 -20.23 10.10
C VAL A 106 3.47 -19.17 9.11
N PRO A 107 2.68 -18.73 8.11
CA PRO A 107 3.17 -17.77 7.11
C PRO A 107 3.80 -16.58 7.83
N ALA A 108 5.08 -16.33 7.52
CA ALA A 108 5.86 -15.27 8.14
C ALA A 108 5.05 -13.97 8.07
N ALA A 109 4.84 -13.35 9.21
CA ALA A 109 4.05 -12.12 9.27
C ALA A 109 4.71 -11.05 8.36
N PRO A 110 3.93 -10.13 7.76
CA PRO A 110 4.47 -9.16 6.80
C PRO A 110 5.69 -8.40 7.34
N SER A 111 6.68 -8.17 6.49
CA SER A 111 7.92 -7.46 6.81
C SER A 111 7.73 -5.95 6.87
N VAL A 112 6.77 -5.42 6.11
CA VAL A 112 6.37 -4.01 6.09
C VAL A 112 4.97 -3.86 6.69
N ARG A 113 4.79 -2.88 7.58
CA ARG A 113 3.48 -2.51 8.15
C ARG A 113 3.33 -1.01 8.29
N LEU A 114 2.10 -0.54 8.27
CA LEU A 114 1.76 0.84 8.60
C LEU A 114 1.22 0.88 10.03
N ALA A 115 1.91 1.62 10.91
CA ALA A 115 1.60 1.77 12.32
C ALA A 115 1.07 3.17 12.62
N ARG A 116 0.64 3.38 13.87
CA ARG A 116 0.20 4.67 14.38
C ARG A 116 1.28 5.73 14.19
N ASN A 117 0.87 6.92 13.72
CA ASN A 117 1.78 8.05 13.53
C ASN A 117 2.54 8.34 14.83
N THR A 118 3.81 8.76 14.73
CA THR A 118 4.62 9.14 15.90
C THR A 118 4.03 10.30 16.69
N SER A 119 3.26 11.18 16.04
CA SER A 119 2.52 12.27 16.70
C SER A 119 1.39 11.78 17.61
N GLY A 120 0.98 10.51 17.50
CA GLY A 120 -0.15 9.93 18.20
C GLY A 120 -1.52 10.43 17.72
N ARG A 121 -1.56 11.27 16.68
CA ARG A 121 -2.75 11.97 16.16
C ARG A 121 -3.07 11.58 14.71
N PHE A 122 -4.31 11.80 14.32
CA PHE A 122 -4.72 11.84 12.91
C PHE A 122 -4.16 13.11 12.25
N GLU A 123 -3.51 12.96 11.11
CA GLU A 123 -2.92 14.06 10.37
C GLU A 123 -3.73 14.29 9.08
N SER A 124 -4.31 15.48 8.95
CA SER A 124 -4.98 15.97 7.75
C SER A 124 -4.15 17.13 7.18
N ARG A 125 -3.38 16.87 6.13
CA ARG A 125 -2.36 17.81 5.63
C ARG A 125 -2.28 17.85 4.11
N TRP A 126 -1.80 18.97 3.61
CA TRP A 126 -1.23 19.09 2.28
C TRP A 126 0.28 18.94 2.41
N SER A 127 0.82 17.77 2.06
CA SER A 127 2.24 17.44 2.22
C SER A 127 2.95 17.44 0.88
N ARG A 128 4.21 17.86 0.86
CA ARG A 128 5.04 17.82 -0.35
C ARG A 128 5.72 16.46 -0.47
N VAL A 129 5.76 15.94 -1.69
CA VAL A 129 6.40 14.66 -1.99
C VAL A 129 7.26 14.74 -3.25
N LEU A 130 8.33 13.96 -3.27
CA LEU A 130 9.15 13.62 -4.42
C LEU A 130 8.65 12.30 -5.00
N VAL A 131 8.47 12.24 -6.32
CA VAL A 131 8.33 10.98 -7.05
C VAL A 131 9.71 10.45 -7.38
N GLU A 132 10.02 9.26 -6.87
CA GLU A 132 11.27 8.55 -7.14
C GLU A 132 11.18 7.78 -8.46
N GLU A 133 12.32 7.61 -9.12
CA GLU A 133 12.44 6.62 -10.19
C GLU A 133 12.23 5.22 -9.59
N SER A 134 11.24 4.50 -10.11
CA SER A 134 10.76 3.27 -9.48
C SER A 134 10.14 2.30 -10.49
N LYS A 135 9.83 1.09 -10.04
CA LYS A 135 9.17 0.05 -10.85
C LYS A 135 7.67 0.27 -11.04
N SER A 136 7.09 1.33 -10.45
CA SER A 136 5.65 1.59 -10.55
C SER A 136 5.24 1.93 -11.97
N VAL A 137 4.37 1.10 -12.55
CA VAL A 137 3.73 1.39 -13.84
C VAL A 137 2.81 2.61 -13.78
N LEU A 138 2.33 2.98 -12.58
CA LEU A 138 1.40 4.10 -12.37
C LEU A 138 2.12 5.45 -12.26
N LEU A 139 3.42 5.46 -11.95
CA LEU A 139 4.25 6.66 -11.81
C LEU A 139 5.32 6.76 -12.92
N LYS A 140 5.18 5.93 -13.97
CA LYS A 140 6.14 5.90 -15.07
C LYS A 140 6.25 7.27 -15.75
N GLY A 141 7.47 7.76 -15.88
CA GLY A 141 7.77 9.06 -16.50
C GLY A 141 7.56 10.26 -15.58
N MET A 142 7.24 10.03 -14.30
CA MET A 142 7.07 11.09 -13.30
C MET A 142 8.27 11.24 -12.36
N GLY A 143 9.34 10.45 -12.52
CA GLY A 143 10.51 10.52 -11.65
C GLY A 143 11.13 11.93 -11.61
N GLY A 144 11.48 12.36 -10.40
CA GLY A 144 11.94 13.73 -10.13
C GLY A 144 10.82 14.76 -9.96
N ALA A 145 9.55 14.42 -10.24
CA ALA A 145 8.44 15.33 -10.02
C ALA A 145 8.26 15.62 -8.52
N LYS A 146 8.06 16.90 -8.19
CA LYS A 146 7.76 17.36 -6.83
C LYS A 146 6.35 17.92 -6.82
N MET A 147 5.48 17.39 -5.98
CA MET A 147 4.08 17.79 -5.94
C MET A 147 3.52 17.78 -4.54
N GLY A 148 2.41 18.50 -4.34
CA GLY A 148 1.63 18.38 -3.12
C GLY A 148 0.61 17.24 -3.23
N VAL A 149 0.39 16.53 -2.13
CA VAL A 149 -0.61 15.48 -2.00
C VAL A 149 -1.39 15.65 -0.71
N TRP A 150 -2.67 15.27 -0.75
CA TRP A 150 -3.50 15.21 0.44
C TRP A 150 -3.14 13.98 1.28
N VAL A 151 -2.83 14.22 2.55
CA VAL A 151 -2.58 13.22 3.58
C VAL A 151 -3.72 13.25 4.58
N ALA A 152 -4.28 12.09 4.92
CA ALA A 152 -5.40 11.95 5.83
C ALA A 152 -5.35 10.57 6.52
N HIS A 153 -4.48 10.40 7.54
CA HIS A 153 -4.34 9.11 8.24
C HIS A 153 -3.91 9.28 9.72
N GLY A 154 -4.32 8.33 10.56
CA GLY A 154 -3.81 8.14 11.93
C GLY A 154 -2.76 7.05 12.06
N GLU A 155 -2.71 6.13 11.09
CA GLU A 155 -1.83 4.96 11.08
C GLU A 155 -1.07 4.87 9.74
N GLY A 156 -0.26 5.89 9.44
CA GLY A 156 0.50 5.97 8.18
C GLY A 156 1.99 5.68 8.31
N GLN A 157 2.50 5.37 9.50
CA GLN A 157 3.94 5.22 9.72
C GLN A 157 4.44 3.89 9.17
N PHE A 158 5.30 3.90 8.15
CA PHE A 158 5.99 2.69 7.70
C PHE A 158 6.92 2.17 8.79
N THR A 159 6.72 0.91 9.15
CA THR A 159 7.50 0.16 10.14
C THR A 159 7.95 -1.16 9.54
N TYR A 160 9.11 -1.63 10.00
CA TYR A 160 9.80 -2.78 9.41
C TYR A 160 10.07 -3.83 10.47
N ARG A 161 9.88 -5.11 10.11
CA ARG A 161 10.13 -6.26 11.00
C ARG A 161 11.58 -6.33 11.47
N SER A 162 12.53 -6.02 10.59
CA SER A 162 13.96 -6.04 10.90
C SER A 162 14.67 -4.86 10.24
N LYS A 163 15.86 -4.52 10.74
CA LYS A 163 16.69 -3.45 10.19
C LYS A 163 17.14 -3.70 8.74
N GLY A 164 17.05 -4.95 8.25
CA GLY A 164 17.45 -5.32 6.88
C GLY A 164 16.41 -5.00 5.81
N VAL A 165 15.13 -4.91 6.17
CA VAL A 165 14.01 -4.72 5.22
C VAL A 165 14.10 -3.35 4.55
N LEU A 166 14.38 -2.30 5.32
CA LEU A 166 14.46 -0.93 4.81
C LEU A 166 15.55 -0.78 3.73
N PRO A 167 16.82 -1.16 3.96
CA PRO A 167 17.85 -1.17 2.92
C PRO A 167 17.49 -2.03 1.69
N GLN A 168 16.77 -3.13 1.86
CA GLN A 168 16.33 -3.97 0.74
C GLN A 168 15.30 -3.24 -0.13
N LEU A 169 14.33 -2.56 0.48
CA LEU A 169 13.34 -1.75 -0.23
C LEU A 169 13.97 -0.61 -1.03
N GLU A 170 15.01 0.02 -0.48
CA GLU A 170 15.76 1.07 -1.20
C GLU A 170 16.50 0.50 -2.41
N LYS A 171 17.15 -0.66 -2.25
CA LYS A 171 17.87 -1.32 -3.34
C LYS A 171 16.93 -1.90 -4.40
N SER A 172 15.73 -2.30 -4.03
CA SER A 172 14.79 -2.96 -4.94
C SER A 172 14.07 -1.99 -5.90
N GLY A 173 14.19 -0.67 -5.68
CA GLY A 173 13.47 0.35 -6.44
C GLY A 173 11.96 0.35 -6.18
N CYS A 174 11.56 -0.12 -4.99
CA CYS A 174 10.17 -0.25 -4.56
C CYS A 174 9.64 1.00 -3.84
N VAL A 175 10.51 1.94 -3.48
CA VAL A 175 10.14 3.25 -2.92
C VAL A 175 9.72 4.17 -4.05
N ALA A 176 8.45 4.61 -4.08
CA ALA A 176 7.93 5.47 -5.15
C ALA A 176 7.80 6.93 -4.76
N LEU A 177 7.54 7.21 -3.49
CA LEU A 177 7.26 8.56 -3.02
C LEU A 177 7.96 8.81 -1.69
N ARG A 178 8.60 9.99 -1.56
CA ARG A 178 9.21 10.46 -0.31
C ARG A 178 8.67 11.82 0.09
N TYR A 179 8.47 12.07 1.40
CA TYR A 179 8.15 13.39 1.92
C TYR A 179 9.30 14.37 1.74
N LEU A 180 8.94 15.60 1.38
CA LEU A 180 9.86 16.73 1.23
C LEU A 180 9.54 17.83 2.24
N ASP A 181 10.58 18.57 2.63
CA ASP A 181 10.43 19.85 3.29
C ASP A 181 10.10 21.00 2.31
N ASP A 182 9.99 22.22 2.84
CA ASP A 182 9.73 23.42 2.05
C ASP A 182 10.91 23.83 1.15
N ARG A 183 12.08 23.22 1.32
CA ARG A 183 13.31 23.45 0.54
C ARG A 183 13.59 22.31 -0.45
N ASP A 184 12.60 21.46 -0.71
CA ASP A 184 12.70 20.30 -1.60
C ASP A 184 13.71 19.22 -1.15
N SER A 185 14.05 19.19 0.14
CA SER A 185 14.90 18.17 0.72
C SER A 185 14.06 17.07 1.36
N VAL A 186 14.46 15.81 1.14
CA VAL A 186 13.84 14.65 1.80
C VAL A 186 13.97 14.81 3.32
N THR A 187 12.87 14.64 4.06
CA THR A 187 12.84 14.98 5.48
C THR A 187 12.06 13.98 6.33
N GLU A 188 12.60 13.67 7.51
CA GLU A 188 11.91 12.93 8.57
C GLU A 188 11.27 13.87 9.60
N GLU A 189 11.42 15.18 9.43
CA GLU A 189 10.95 16.17 10.40
C GLU A 189 9.43 16.36 10.33
N TYR A 190 8.81 16.36 11.51
CA TYR A 190 7.42 16.75 11.65
C TYR A 190 7.27 18.27 11.51
N PRO A 191 6.25 18.80 10.80
CA PRO A 191 5.13 18.08 10.20
C PRO A 191 5.28 17.70 8.72
N MET A 192 6.41 17.98 8.09
CA MET A 192 6.63 17.74 6.66
C MET A 192 6.59 16.23 6.34
N ASN A 193 7.14 15.41 7.24
CA ASN A 193 6.83 13.99 7.39
C ASN A 193 5.78 13.83 8.51
N PRO A 194 4.50 13.68 8.17
CA PRO A 194 3.42 13.73 9.16
C PRO A 194 3.32 12.48 10.04
N ASN A 195 3.87 11.35 9.61
CA ASN A 195 3.74 10.06 10.31
C ASN A 195 5.03 9.59 11.00
N GLY A 196 6.19 10.18 10.69
CA GLY A 196 7.48 9.76 11.24
C GLY A 196 8.02 8.48 10.62
N SER A 197 7.71 8.21 9.34
CA SER A 197 8.28 7.07 8.62
C SER A 197 9.77 7.28 8.38
N GLN A 198 10.59 6.31 8.79
CA GLN A 198 12.03 6.27 8.47
C GLN A 198 12.22 6.06 6.96
N GLY A 199 13.18 6.77 6.36
CA GLY A 199 13.35 6.85 4.91
C GLY A 199 12.35 7.80 4.22
N CYS A 200 11.49 8.47 5.00
CA CYS A 200 10.52 9.46 4.52
C CYS A 200 9.42 8.90 3.60
N TYR A 201 9.12 7.60 3.69
CA TYR A 201 8.21 6.94 2.74
C TYR A 201 6.75 7.36 2.88
N CYS A 202 6.11 7.55 1.72
CA CYS A 202 4.67 7.71 1.60
C CYS A 202 4.02 6.74 0.59
N SER A 203 4.81 5.90 -0.07
CA SER A 203 4.31 4.74 -0.82
C SER A 203 5.37 3.65 -0.98
N CYS A 204 4.92 2.41 -1.18
CA CYS A 204 5.74 1.29 -1.60
C CYS A 204 5.02 0.56 -2.74
N ILE A 205 5.78 0.05 -3.72
CA ILE A 205 5.28 -0.64 -4.91
C ILE A 205 6.10 -1.91 -5.13
N MET A 206 5.45 -2.95 -5.62
CA MET A 206 6.05 -4.23 -6.01
C MET A 206 5.49 -4.68 -7.34
#